data_AF-A0A9D4Q6N3-F1
#
_entry.id   AF-A0A9D4Q6N3-F1
#
_cell.length_a   1.000
_cell.length_b   1.000
_cell.length_c   1.000
_cell.angle_alpha   90.00
_cell.angle_beta   90.00
_cell.angle_gamma   90.00
#
_symmetry.space_group_name_H-M   'P 1'
#
loop_
_entity.id
_entity.type
_entity.pdbx_description
1 polymer ?
#
loop_
_entity_poly.entity_id
_entity_poly.type
_entity_poly.pdbx_seq_one_letter_code
_entity_poly.pdbx_strand_id
1 'polypeptide(L)'
;MYLPIVKLDIRSKAEADPNYSATVSDVKDWESRHGIVPDGSYFILQTGQSRFWPNRTAYMGLDGNGDRHFPSLSAEAATFLTTERNPYAMGVDGPSLDPYPGVSVHEILAAASVYSTEYLADLSLVPETGALGIVLPMRIPGASGAPVRVVATVP
;
A
#
# COMPACT_ATOMS: atom_id res chain seq x y z
N MET A 1 2.20 13.19 12.37
CA MET A 1 3.15 12.10 12.72
C MET A 1 4.20 12.05 11.61
N TYR A 2 5.46 11.78 11.93
CA TYR A 2 6.53 11.56 10.95
C TYR A 2 6.90 10.08 10.97
N LEU A 3 6.80 9.40 9.84
CA LEU A 3 7.02 7.96 9.72
C LEU A 3 8.12 7.71 8.66
N PRO A 4 9.14 6.88 8.92
CA PRO A 4 10.05 6.42 7.86
C PRO A 4 9.24 5.73 6.77
N ILE A 5 9.37 6.17 5.51
CA ILE A 5 8.74 5.48 4.39
C ILE A 5 9.59 4.30 3.97
N VAL A 6 8.94 3.15 3.86
CA VAL A 6 9.41 1.97 3.14
C VAL A 6 8.55 1.85 1.90
N LYS A 7 9.12 1.95 0.70
CA LYS A 7 8.35 1.80 -0.54
C LYS A 7 8.77 0.53 -1.28
N LEU A 8 7.85 -0.44 -1.35
CA LEU A 8 7.98 -1.65 -2.15
C LEU A 8 7.39 -1.40 -3.55
N ASP A 9 8.25 -1.40 -4.56
CA ASP A 9 7.84 -1.24 -5.97
C ASP A 9 7.61 -2.61 -6.62
N ILE A 10 6.37 -2.87 -7.03
CA ILE A 10 5.97 -4.08 -7.76
C ILE A 10 5.47 -3.80 -9.18
N ARG A 11 5.70 -2.59 -9.72
CA ARG A 11 5.14 -2.15 -11.01
C ARG A 11 5.37 -3.16 -12.14
N SER A 12 6.59 -3.69 -12.27
CA SER A 12 6.90 -4.67 -13.33
C SER A 12 6.13 -5.99 -13.18
N LYS A 13 5.80 -6.39 -11.94
CA LYS A 13 5.00 -7.60 -11.68
C LYS A 13 3.53 -7.34 -11.95
N ALA A 14 3.04 -6.17 -11.51
CA ALA A 14 1.69 -5.67 -11.79
C ALA A 14 1.42 -5.46 -13.30
N GLU A 15 2.42 -5.08 -14.08
CA GLU A 15 2.33 -4.97 -15.54
C GLU A 15 2.19 -6.33 -16.22
N ALA A 16 2.84 -7.37 -15.67
CA ALA A 16 2.75 -8.74 -16.17
C ALA A 16 1.45 -9.43 -15.76
N ASP A 17 0.96 -9.15 -14.55
CA ASP A 17 -0.29 -9.66 -14.01
C ASP A 17 -1.04 -8.56 -13.23
N PRO A 18 -2.14 -8.02 -13.79
CA PRO A 18 -2.97 -7.04 -13.11
C PRO A 18 -3.58 -7.50 -11.78
N ASN A 19 -3.60 -8.81 -11.49
CA ASN A 19 -4.09 -9.35 -10.21
C ASN A 19 -2.95 -9.72 -9.25
N TYR A 20 -1.72 -9.33 -9.56
CA TYR A 20 -0.56 -9.70 -8.73
C TYR A 20 -0.71 -9.19 -7.30
N SER A 21 -0.67 -10.11 -6.34
CA SER A 21 -0.60 -9.79 -4.92
C SER A 21 0.84 -9.87 -4.43
N ALA A 22 1.38 -8.76 -3.91
CA ALA A 22 2.72 -8.71 -3.34
C ALA A 22 2.87 -9.74 -2.21
N THR A 23 3.95 -10.50 -2.27
CA THR A 23 4.22 -11.68 -1.44
C THR A 23 5.24 -11.40 -0.34
N VAL A 24 5.37 -12.33 0.61
CA VAL A 24 6.45 -12.31 1.61
C VAL A 24 7.83 -12.33 0.94
N SER A 25 7.98 -13.00 -0.21
CA SER A 25 9.25 -13.02 -0.95
C SER A 25 9.61 -11.62 -1.43
N ASP A 26 8.64 -10.86 -1.94
CA ASP A 26 8.88 -9.49 -2.43
C ASP A 26 9.39 -8.58 -1.31
N VAL A 27 8.80 -8.73 -0.12
CA VAL A 27 9.24 -8.02 1.08
C VAL A 27 10.67 -8.42 1.43
N LYS A 28 10.98 -9.71 1.50
CA LYS A 28 12.34 -10.19 1.85
C LYS A 28 13.39 -9.82 0.82
N ASP A 29 13.05 -9.84 -0.47
CA ASP A 29 13.92 -9.42 -1.56
C ASP A 29 14.21 -7.91 -1.47
N TRP A 30 13.21 -7.12 -1.09
CA TRP A 30 13.40 -5.71 -0.76
C TRP A 30 14.31 -5.54 0.47
N GLU A 31 14.08 -6.30 1.54
CA GLU A 31 14.89 -6.22 2.76
C GLU A 31 16.36 -6.60 2.53
N SER A 32 16.63 -7.54 1.60
CA SER A 32 17.99 -7.92 1.24
C SER A 32 18.81 -6.76 0.63
N ARG A 33 18.13 -5.78 0.03
CA ARG A 33 18.75 -4.62 -0.63
C ARG A 33 18.81 -3.38 0.27
N HIS A 34 17.83 -3.24 1.16
CA HIS A 34 17.58 -1.98 1.90
C HIS A 34 17.64 -2.11 3.41
N GLY A 35 17.76 -3.33 3.94
CA GLY A 35 17.64 -3.64 5.36
C GLY A 35 16.21 -3.98 5.77
N ILE A 36 16.08 -4.43 7.03
CA ILE A 36 14.79 -4.84 7.60
C ILE A 36 13.81 -3.66 7.62
N VAL A 37 12.54 -3.91 7.29
CA VAL A 37 11.45 -2.93 7.44
C VAL A 37 11.44 -2.40 8.87
N PRO A 38 11.66 -1.09 9.10
CA PRO A 38 11.74 -0.55 10.46
C PRO A 38 10.38 -0.63 11.18
N ASP A 39 10.44 -0.90 12.48
CA ASP A 39 9.30 -0.78 13.39
C ASP A 39 8.71 0.63 13.32
N GLY A 40 7.38 0.72 13.31
CA GLY A 40 6.65 1.98 13.22
C GLY A 40 6.82 2.71 11.88
N SER A 41 7.31 2.05 10.83
CA SER A 41 7.41 2.63 9.49
C SER A 41 6.05 2.81 8.80
N TYR A 42 6.05 3.57 7.71
CA TYR A 42 4.95 3.63 6.76
C TYR A 42 5.31 2.81 5.52
N PHE A 43 4.73 1.61 5.42
CA PHE A 43 4.99 0.69 4.33
C PHE A 43 4.06 0.98 3.14
N ILE A 44 4.61 1.40 2.02
CA ILE A 44 3.87 1.78 0.82
C ILE A 44 4.13 0.74 -0.27
N LEU A 45 3.06 0.20 -0.84
CA LEU A 45 3.06 -0.62 -2.03
C LEU A 45 2.86 0.26 -3.27
N GLN A 46 3.88 0.35 -4.12
CA GLN A 46 3.77 1.00 -5.43
C GLN A 46 3.44 -0.04 -6.50
N THR A 47 2.20 0.00 -6.99
CA THR A 47 1.67 -0.89 -8.02
C THR A 47 1.71 -0.25 -9.41
N GLY A 48 1.74 1.09 -9.46
CA GLY A 48 1.62 1.87 -10.68
C GLY A 48 0.17 2.10 -11.12
N GLN A 49 -0.82 1.64 -10.36
CA GLN A 49 -2.24 1.77 -10.70
C GLN A 49 -2.70 3.24 -10.80
N SER A 50 -2.04 4.13 -10.06
CA SER A 50 -2.23 5.59 -10.11
C SER A 50 -2.13 6.19 -11.53
N ARG A 51 -1.38 5.56 -12.44
CA ARG A 51 -1.25 6.02 -13.85
C ARG A 51 -2.57 6.03 -14.62
N PHE A 52 -3.55 5.24 -14.19
CA PHE A 52 -4.86 5.15 -14.84
C PHE A 52 -5.82 6.26 -14.41
N TRP A 53 -5.47 7.04 -13.38
CA TRP A 53 -6.25 8.21 -13.01
C TRP A 53 -6.23 9.27 -14.12
N PRO A 54 -7.36 9.95 -14.45
CA PRO A 54 -8.68 9.88 -13.82
C PRO A 54 -9.67 8.91 -14.50
N ASN A 55 -9.21 8.00 -15.36
CA ASN A 55 -10.09 7.02 -16.00
C ASN A 55 -10.57 5.99 -14.98
N ARG A 56 -11.80 6.16 -14.48
CA ARG A 56 -12.40 5.29 -13.48
C ARG A 56 -12.39 3.80 -13.87
N THR A 57 -12.72 3.47 -15.12
CA THR A 57 -12.79 2.08 -15.58
C THR A 57 -11.42 1.42 -15.50
N ALA A 58 -10.39 2.09 -16.02
CA ALA A 58 -9.02 1.59 -15.98
C ALA A 58 -8.44 1.57 -14.56
N TYR A 59 -8.67 2.62 -13.76
CA TYR A 59 -8.17 2.71 -12.39
C TYR A 59 -8.78 1.66 -11.46
N MET A 60 -10.08 1.40 -11.59
CA MET A 60 -10.77 0.36 -10.83
C MET A 60 -10.54 -1.04 -11.40
N GLY A 61 -9.84 -1.17 -12.54
CA GLY A 61 -9.58 -2.44 -13.19
C GLY A 61 -10.83 -3.16 -13.68
N LEU A 62 -11.87 -2.43 -14.07
CA LEU A 62 -13.17 -3.01 -14.39
C LEU A 62 -13.15 -3.77 -15.71
N ASP A 63 -13.54 -5.04 -15.68
CA ASP A 63 -13.74 -5.86 -16.87
C ASP A 63 -15.17 -5.74 -17.43
N GLY A 64 -15.48 -6.55 -18.46
CA GLY A 64 -16.81 -6.59 -19.09
C GLY A 64 -17.91 -7.20 -18.20
N ASN A 65 -17.55 -7.94 -17.16
CA ASN A 65 -18.47 -8.57 -16.20
C ASN A 65 -18.70 -7.68 -14.96
N GLY A 66 -17.92 -6.62 -14.79
CA GLY A 66 -17.92 -5.75 -13.62
C GLY A 66 -17.00 -6.21 -12.50
N ASP A 67 -16.16 -7.22 -12.75
CA ASP A 67 -15.09 -7.64 -11.86
C ASP A 67 -13.93 -6.65 -11.92
N ARG A 68 -13.10 -6.64 -10.87
CA ARG A 68 -11.99 -5.70 -10.71
C ARG A 68 -10.66 -6.44 -10.74
N HIS A 69 -9.72 -5.88 -11.49
CA HIS A 69 -8.37 -6.39 -11.63
C HIS A 69 -7.38 -5.27 -11.32
N PHE A 70 -6.80 -5.32 -10.13
CA PHE A 70 -5.73 -4.42 -9.74
C PHE A 70 -4.77 -5.12 -8.78
N PRO A 71 -3.48 -4.74 -8.78
CA PRO A 71 -2.49 -5.35 -7.91
C PRO A 71 -2.74 -4.99 -6.45
N SER A 72 -2.33 -5.88 -5.55
CA SER A 72 -2.66 -5.79 -4.13
C SER A 72 -1.54 -6.34 -3.24
N LEU A 73 -1.79 -6.48 -1.94
CA LEU A 73 -0.95 -7.20 -0.99
C LEU A 73 -1.56 -8.58 -0.70
N SER A 74 -0.75 -9.63 -0.59
CA SER A 74 -1.25 -10.94 -0.16
C SER A 74 -1.55 -10.98 1.33
N ALA A 75 -2.49 -11.82 1.76
CA ALA A 75 -2.82 -11.99 3.18
C ALA A 75 -1.63 -12.51 4.01
N GLU A 76 -0.78 -13.35 3.40
CA GLU A 76 0.45 -13.86 4.01
C GLU A 76 1.48 -12.73 4.18
N ALA A 77 1.62 -11.85 3.20
CA ALA A 77 2.50 -10.69 3.29
C ALA A 77 2.01 -9.68 4.34
N ALA A 78 0.69 -9.43 4.38
CA ALA A 78 0.07 -8.60 5.41
C ALA A 78 0.32 -9.16 6.82
N THR A 79 0.08 -10.47 7.01
CA THR A 79 0.35 -11.16 8.28
C THR A 79 1.82 -11.05 8.66
N PHE A 80 2.73 -11.36 7.74
CA PHE A 80 4.16 -11.28 8.00
C PHE A 80 4.60 -9.87 8.42
N LEU A 81 4.13 -8.83 7.72
CA LEU A 81 4.47 -7.45 8.05
C LEU A 81 3.93 -7.05 9.42
N THR A 82 2.68 -7.39 9.75
CA THR A 82 2.09 -7.02 11.05
C THR A 82 2.69 -7.79 12.22
N THR A 83 3.09 -9.06 12.03
CA THR A 83 3.66 -9.87 13.12
C THR A 83 5.16 -9.70 13.29
N GLU A 84 5.91 -9.54 12.20
CA GLU A 84 7.37 -9.57 12.24
C GLU A 84 8.03 -8.19 12.04
N ARG A 85 7.30 -7.17 11.58
CA ARG A 85 7.85 -5.83 11.25
C ARG A 85 7.13 -4.67 11.93
N ASN A 86 5.86 -4.83 12.29
CA ASN A 86 5.06 -3.85 13.01
C ASN A 86 5.06 -2.44 12.38
N PRO A 87 4.68 -2.28 11.10
CA PRO A 87 4.54 -0.95 10.50
C PRO A 87 3.41 -0.18 11.21
N TYR A 88 3.57 1.13 11.35
CA TYR A 88 2.52 2.00 11.89
C TYR A 88 1.36 2.18 10.90
N ALA A 89 1.69 2.24 9.61
CA ALA A 89 0.72 2.41 8.54
C ALA A 89 1.14 1.64 7.29
N MET A 90 0.15 1.31 6.46
CA MET A 90 0.32 0.75 5.13
C MET A 90 -0.42 1.57 4.08
N GLY A 91 0.12 1.60 2.88
CA GLY A 91 -0.40 2.43 1.80
C GLY A 91 -0.31 1.79 0.42
N VAL A 92 -1.21 2.15 -0.48
CA VAL A 92 -1.17 1.72 -1.89
C VAL A 92 -1.62 2.84 -2.82
N ASP A 93 -1.07 2.87 -4.04
CA ASP A 93 -1.50 3.79 -5.10
C ASP A 93 -2.68 3.30 -5.94
N GLY A 94 -3.30 2.19 -5.51
CA GLY A 94 -4.44 1.55 -6.15
C GLY A 94 -5.75 1.69 -5.35
N PRO A 95 -6.84 1.07 -5.83
CA PRO A 95 -8.15 1.12 -5.20
C PRO A 95 -8.25 0.44 -3.84
N SER A 96 -7.40 -0.56 -3.57
CA SER A 96 -7.38 -1.30 -2.31
C SER A 96 -6.05 -2.00 -2.09
N LEU A 97 -5.69 -2.24 -0.83
CA LEU A 97 -4.62 -3.16 -0.44
C LEU A 97 -5.04 -4.63 -0.58
N ASP A 98 -6.35 -4.92 -0.61
CA ASP A 98 -6.87 -6.27 -0.78
C ASP A 98 -6.90 -6.74 -2.23
N PRO A 99 -6.66 -8.04 -2.48
CA PRO A 99 -7.07 -8.65 -3.73
C PRO A 99 -8.61 -8.61 -3.87
N TYR A 100 -9.10 -8.43 -5.09
CA TYR A 100 -10.55 -8.46 -5.34
C TYR A 100 -10.98 -9.85 -5.87
N PRO A 101 -12.09 -10.42 -5.35
CA PRO A 101 -12.84 -10.00 -4.17
C PRO A 101 -12.12 -10.43 -2.87
N GLY A 102 -12.16 -9.59 -1.84
CA GLY A 102 -11.51 -9.88 -0.55
C GLY A 102 -11.45 -8.67 0.38
N VAL A 103 -11.33 -8.95 1.67
CA VAL A 103 -11.11 -7.95 2.74
C VAL A 103 -10.11 -8.43 3.80
N SER A 104 -9.38 -9.52 3.52
CA SER A 104 -8.51 -10.17 4.49
C SER A 104 -7.33 -9.28 4.92
N VAL A 105 -6.78 -8.49 4.00
CA VAL A 105 -5.72 -7.53 4.33
C VAL A 105 -6.28 -6.45 5.26
N HIS A 106 -7.44 -5.88 4.96
CA HIS A 106 -8.10 -4.94 5.88
C HIS A 106 -8.32 -5.54 7.27
N GLU A 107 -8.80 -6.78 7.37
CA GLU A 107 -9.01 -7.47 8.65
C GLU A 107 -7.71 -7.66 9.43
N ILE A 108 -6.65 -8.11 8.76
CA ILE A 108 -5.32 -8.31 9.36
C ILE A 108 -4.74 -6.98 9.87
N LEU A 109 -4.80 -5.93 9.06
CA LEU A 109 -4.28 -4.61 9.44
C LEU A 109 -5.08 -4.01 10.60
N ALA A 110 -6.40 -4.10 10.56
CA ALA A 110 -7.27 -3.60 11.62
C ALA A 110 -7.04 -4.34 12.94
N ALA A 111 -6.90 -5.67 12.91
CA ALA A 111 -6.59 -6.47 14.10
C ALA A 111 -5.24 -6.09 14.73
N ALA A 112 -4.26 -5.70 13.90
CA ALA A 112 -2.95 -5.24 14.34
C ALA A 112 -2.89 -3.73 14.65
N SER A 113 -4.01 -3.01 14.58
CA SER A 113 -4.06 -1.53 14.74
C SER A 113 -3.15 -0.77 13.77
N VAL A 114 -2.96 -1.30 12.56
CA VAL A 114 -2.20 -0.66 11.48
C VAL A 114 -3.13 0.13 10.58
N TYR A 115 -2.82 1.41 10.36
CA TYR A 115 -3.63 2.26 9.49
C TYR A 115 -3.45 1.90 8.02
N SER A 116 -4.53 1.83 7.24
CA SER A 116 -4.46 1.72 5.79
C SER A 116 -4.72 3.05 5.10
N THR A 117 -4.06 3.27 3.97
CA THR A 117 -4.27 4.38 3.06
C THR A 117 -4.29 3.88 1.62
N GLU A 118 -5.19 4.44 0.83
CA GLU A 118 -5.42 4.02 -0.55
C GLU A 118 -5.41 5.26 -1.45
N TYR A 119 -5.38 5.05 -2.77
CA TYR A 119 -5.37 6.15 -3.74
C TYR A 119 -4.18 7.10 -3.59
N LEU A 120 -3.03 6.60 -3.12
CA LEU A 120 -1.82 7.40 -3.09
C LEU A 120 -1.40 7.81 -4.52
N ALA A 121 -0.77 8.97 -4.64
CA ALA A 121 -0.28 9.51 -5.90
C ALA A 121 1.22 9.81 -5.81
N ASP A 122 1.84 10.07 -6.97
CA ASP A 122 3.22 10.58 -7.09
C ASP A 122 4.31 9.71 -6.42
N LEU A 123 4.04 8.41 -6.22
CA LEU A 123 5.01 7.49 -5.59
C LEU A 123 6.30 7.30 -6.39
N SER A 124 6.33 7.68 -7.68
CA SER A 124 7.55 7.72 -8.48
C SER A 124 8.56 8.77 -8.00
N LEU A 125 8.10 9.80 -7.27
CA LEU A 125 8.95 10.85 -6.69
C LEU A 125 9.52 10.44 -5.33
N VAL A 126 9.00 9.38 -4.72
CA VAL A 126 9.41 8.90 -3.39
C VAL A 126 10.45 7.79 -3.55
N PRO A 127 11.63 7.85 -2.89
CA PRO A 127 12.61 6.77 -2.92
C PRO A 127 12.12 5.52 -2.17
N GLU A 128 12.78 4.37 -2.36
CA GLU A 128 12.46 3.13 -1.62
C GLU A 128 12.72 3.26 -0.11
N THR A 129 13.72 4.05 0.28
CA THR A 129 14.08 4.36 1.67
C THR A 129 14.51 5.82 1.83
N GLY A 130 14.59 6.30 3.07
CA GLY A 130 15.14 7.62 3.41
C GLY A 130 14.15 8.78 3.34
N ALA A 131 12.95 8.57 2.78
CA ALA A 131 11.87 9.55 2.86
C ALA A 131 11.12 9.48 4.20
N LEU A 132 10.48 10.59 4.58
CA LEU A 132 9.57 10.64 5.73
C LEU A 132 8.15 10.95 5.27
N GLY A 133 7.19 10.19 5.77
CA GLY A 133 5.77 10.33 5.52
C GLY A 133 5.06 11.08 6.64
N ILE A 134 4.14 11.95 6.26
CA ILE A 134 3.23 12.67 7.13
C ILE A 134 1.81 12.32 6.70
N VAL A 135 1.06 11.68 7.59
CA VAL A 135 -0.32 11.21 7.34
C VAL A 135 -1.27 12.02 8.23
N LEU A 136 -2.15 12.82 7.62
CA LEU A 136 -3.04 13.77 8.31
C LEU A 136 -4.51 13.52 7.94
N PRO A 137 -5.18 12.51 8.53
CA PRO A 137 -6.59 12.26 8.27
C PRO A 137 -7.47 13.35 8.88
N MET A 138 -8.64 13.60 8.28
CA MET A 138 -9.63 14.47 8.92
C MET A 138 -10.09 13.87 10.25
N ARG A 139 -10.17 14.71 11.29
CA ARG A 139 -10.64 14.29 12.62
C ARG A 139 -12.16 14.27 12.69
N ILE A 140 -12.75 13.12 12.34
CA ILE A 140 -14.21 12.92 12.36
C ILE A 140 -14.58 12.02 13.55
N PRO A 141 -15.40 12.49 14.51
CA PRO A 141 -15.78 11.70 15.68
C PRO A 141 -16.45 10.36 15.31
N GLY A 142 -15.92 9.24 15.83
CA GLY A 142 -16.47 7.90 15.63
C GLY A 142 -16.29 7.31 14.23
N ALA A 143 -15.57 7.98 13.32
CA ALA A 143 -15.34 7.47 11.98
C ALA A 143 -14.29 6.36 11.96
N SER A 144 -14.55 5.32 11.16
CA SER A 144 -13.57 4.25 10.88
C SER A 144 -12.48 4.66 9.88
N GLY A 145 -12.71 5.72 9.12
CA GLY A 145 -11.77 6.26 8.13
C GLY A 145 -12.17 7.67 7.69
N ALA A 146 -11.25 8.37 7.04
CA ALA A 146 -11.47 9.71 6.51
C ALA A 146 -10.52 10.01 5.34
N PRO A 147 -10.87 10.95 4.45
CA PRO A 147 -9.92 11.51 3.51
C PRO A 147 -8.68 12.04 4.25
N VAL A 148 -7.53 11.86 3.63
CA VAL A 148 -6.23 12.17 4.23
C VAL A 148 -5.35 12.93 3.25
N ARG A 149 -4.60 13.91 3.76
CA ARG A 149 -3.46 14.46 3.04
C ARG A 149 -2.21 13.71 3.48
N VAL A 150 -1.68 12.89 2.58
CA VAL A 150 -0.35 12.28 2.73
C VAL A 150 0.68 13.20 2.09
N VAL A 151 1.77 13.48 2.81
CA VAL A 151 2.91 14.25 2.32
C VAL A 151 4.18 13.45 2.57
N ALA A 152 5.09 13.43 1.60
CA ALA A 152 6.42 12.85 1.77
C ALA A 152 7.47 13.96 1.68
N THR A 153 8.44 13.96 2.61
CA THR A 153 9.68 14.71 2.46
C THR A 153 10.74 13.76 1.90
N VAL A 154 11.32 14.11 0.76
CA VAL A 154 12.37 13.34 0.09
C VAL A 154 13.75 13.95 0.40
N PRO A 155 14.85 13.15 0.41
CA PRO A 155 16.21 13.63 0.62
C PRO A 155 16.69 14.66 -0.42
#